data_AF-A0A7Y3PI07-F1
#
_entry.id   AF-A0A7Y3PI07-F1
#
_cell.length_a   1.000
_cell.length_b   1.000
_cell.length_c   1.000
_cell.angle_alpha   90.00
_cell.angle_beta   90.00
_cell.angle_gamma   90.00
#
_symmetry.space_group_name_H-M   'P 1'
#
loop_
_entity.id
_entity.type
_entity.pdbx_description
1 polymer ?
#
loop_
_entity_poly.entity_id
_entity_poly.type
_entity_poly.pdbx_seq_one_letter_code
_entity_poly.pdbx_strand_id
1 'polypeptide(L)'
;MVSKKSKPNKTAATSGIKVVSQNRKARHDYEIVQTFEAGIELKGSEIKSIRLGKAQLRDSFVRVDNGEAWVFQTHIPPYDFAHGFGSHDPDRPKKLLMHR
;
A
#
# COMPACT_ATOMS: atom_id res chain seq x y z
N MET A 1 32.01 3.81 -19.30
CA MET A 1 31.05 3.70 -18.18
C MET A 1 29.73 3.18 -18.72
N VAL A 2 29.44 1.89 -18.53
CA VAL A 2 28.23 1.24 -19.07
C VAL A 2 27.12 1.31 -18.01
N SER A 3 26.14 2.18 -18.24
CA SER A 3 24.92 2.25 -17.45
C SER A 3 24.05 1.00 -17.73
N LYS A 4 24.10 0.01 -16.83
CA LYS A 4 23.15 -1.11 -16.83
C LYS A 4 21.75 -0.58 -16.50
N LYS A 5 20.93 -0.29 -17.52
CA LYS A 5 19.48 -0.16 -17.37
C LYS A 5 18.89 -1.55 -17.12
N SER A 6 18.57 -1.87 -15.87
CA SER A 6 17.84 -3.09 -15.50
C SER A 6 16.40 -2.98 -16.00
N LYS A 7 16.05 -3.81 -16.99
CA LYS A 7 14.68 -3.98 -17.50
C LYS A 7 13.76 -4.51 -16.37
N PRO A 8 12.50 -4.05 -16.26
CA PRO A 8 11.58 -4.63 -15.28
C PRO A 8 11.21 -6.05 -15.73
N ASN A 9 11.43 -7.01 -14.82
CA ASN A 9 11.17 -8.42 -15.03
C ASN A 9 9.66 -8.65 -15.15
N LYS A 10 9.19 -9.08 -16.32
CA LYS A 10 7.78 -9.36 -16.63
C LYS A 10 7.57 -10.86 -16.42
N THR A 11 7.20 -11.28 -15.21
CA THR A 11 6.90 -12.69 -14.91
C THR A 11 5.43 -12.89 -14.58
N ALA A 12 4.80 -13.74 -15.40
CA ALA A 12 3.57 -14.52 -15.22
C ALA A 12 2.34 -13.79 -14.66
N ALA A 13 1.55 -13.20 -15.56
CA ALA A 13 0.19 -12.77 -15.28
C ALA A 13 -0.75 -13.98 -15.29
N THR A 14 -1.13 -14.42 -14.10
CA THR A 14 -2.34 -15.21 -13.88
C THR A 14 -3.26 -14.33 -13.01
N SER A 15 -4.42 -13.97 -13.56
CA SER A 15 -5.43 -13.01 -13.03
C SER A 15 -5.03 -11.53 -13.11
N GLY A 16 -6.00 -10.64 -13.39
CA GLY A 16 -5.83 -9.19 -13.64
C GLY A 16 -5.37 -8.35 -12.44
N ILE A 17 -4.58 -8.92 -11.53
CA ILE A 17 -4.09 -8.30 -10.31
C ILE A 17 -2.76 -7.59 -10.61
N LYS A 18 -2.76 -6.26 -10.56
CA LYS A 18 -1.55 -5.44 -10.64
C LYS A 18 -1.07 -5.12 -9.24
N VAL A 19 0.12 -5.61 -8.87
CA VAL A 19 0.79 -5.22 -7.61
C VAL A 19 1.17 -3.74 -7.70
N VAL A 20 0.57 -2.92 -6.83
CA VAL A 20 0.81 -1.46 -6.82
C VAL A 20 2.01 -1.09 -5.98
N SER A 21 2.13 -1.67 -4.78
CA SER A 21 3.20 -1.37 -3.84
C SER A 21 3.55 -2.62 -3.05
N GLN A 22 4.82 -2.76 -2.68
CA GLN A 22 5.33 -3.87 -1.89
C GLN A 22 6.46 -3.35 -0.99
N ASN A 23 6.36 -3.59 0.32
CA ASN A 23 7.45 -3.29 1.24
C ASN A 23 8.52 -4.39 1.14
N ARG A 24 9.58 -4.11 0.36
CA ARG A 24 10.73 -5.03 0.22
C ARG A 24 11.61 -5.02 1.46
N LYS A 25 11.73 -3.89 2.15
CA LYS A 25 12.55 -3.73 3.35
C LYS A 25 12.07 -4.63 4.49
N ALA A 26 10.75 -4.82 4.63
CA ALA A 26 10.19 -5.75 5.61
C ALA A 26 10.75 -7.19 5.49
N ARG A 27 11.03 -7.67 4.26
CA ARG A 27 11.62 -9.01 4.03
C ARG A 27 13.12 -9.08 4.29
N HIS A 28 13.81 -7.94 4.37
CA HIS A 28 15.23 -7.87 4.65
C HIS A 28 15.50 -7.69 6.15
N ASP A 29 14.69 -6.87 6.81
CA ASP A 29 14.88 -6.51 8.21
C ASP A 29 14.22 -7.50 9.19
N TYR A 30 13.18 -8.22 8.74
CA TYR A 30 12.38 -9.12 9.59
C TYR A 30 12.21 -10.50 8.93
N GLU A 31 12.07 -11.51 9.77
CA GLU A 31 11.62 -12.84 9.36
C GLU A 31 10.09 -12.91 9.37
N ILE A 32 9.48 -13.32 8.25
CA ILE A 32 8.03 -13.42 8.12
C ILE A 32 7.60 -14.83 8.54
N VAL A 33 6.99 -14.93 9.72
CA VAL A 33 6.48 -16.20 10.25
C VAL A 33 5.13 -16.58 9.62
N GLN A 34 4.26 -15.59 9.41
CA GLN A 34 2.91 -15.81 8.88
C GLN A 34 2.45 -14.62 8.03
N THR A 35 1.67 -14.90 6.99
CA THR A 35 1.05 -13.90 6.12
C THR A 35 -0.46 -13.99 6.19
N PHE A 36 -1.13 -12.85 6.26
CA PHE A 36 -2.58 -12.75 6.25
C PHE A 36 -3.04 -11.86 5.10
N GLU A 37 -4.23 -12.15 4.58
CA GLU A 37 -4.91 -11.29 3.61
C GLU A 37 -5.97 -10.45 4.31
N ALA A 38 -6.06 -9.17 3.93
CA ALA A 38 -7.01 -8.23 4.50
C ALA A 38 -7.51 -7.27 3.42
N GLY A 39 -8.78 -6.87 3.52
CA GLY A 39 -9.27 -5.70 2.83
C GLY A 39 -8.79 -4.43 3.54
N ILE A 40 -8.63 -3.33 2.82
CA ILE A 40 -8.27 -2.03 3.41
C ILE A 40 -9.35 -1.00 3.06
N GLU A 41 -9.76 -0.22 4.06
CA GLU A 41 -10.74 0.84 3.88
C GLU A 41 -10.09 2.10 3.27
N LEU A 42 -10.45 2.40 2.02
CA LEU A 42 -9.90 3.51 1.25
C LEU A 42 -10.98 4.52 0.83
N LYS A 43 -10.57 5.78 0.72
CA LYS A 43 -11.37 6.87 0.14
C LYS A 43 -11.22 6.88 -1.38
N GLY A 44 -12.20 7.45 -2.08
CA GLY A 44 -12.21 7.53 -3.54
C GLY A 44 -10.97 8.22 -4.13
N SER A 45 -10.46 9.26 -3.48
CA SER A 45 -9.23 9.97 -3.86
C SER A 45 -7.97 9.09 -3.71
N GLU A 46 -7.88 8.30 -2.65
CA GLU A 46 -6.78 7.34 -2.44
C GLU A 46 -6.76 6.26 -3.52
N ILE A 47 -7.94 5.76 -3.92
CA ILE A 47 -8.05 4.78 -5.01
C ILE A 47 -7.49 5.36 -6.31
N LYS A 48 -7.75 6.65 -6.60
CA LYS A 48 -7.20 7.32 -7.79
C LYS A 48 -5.67 7.43 -7.71
N SER A 49 -5.11 7.81 -6.56
CA SER A 49 -3.64 7.85 -6.36
C SER A 49 -2.98 6.48 -6.49
N ILE A 50 -3.56 5.45 -5.88
CA ILE A 50 -3.08 4.06 -5.96
C ILE A 50 -3.09 3.57 -7.42
N ARG A 51 -4.14 3.88 -8.19
CA ARG A 51 -4.22 3.50 -9.61
C ARG A 51 -3.12 4.14 -10.45
N LEU A 52 -2.64 5.32 -10.07
CA LEU A 52 -1.46 5.97 -10.67
C LEU A 52 -0.13 5.37 -10.21
N GLY A 53 -0.13 4.35 -9.34
CA GLY A 53 1.08 3.74 -8.79
C GLY A 53 1.67 4.51 -7.60
N LYS A 54 0.94 5.49 -7.06
CA LYS A 54 1.41 6.32 -5.96
C LYS A 54 0.92 5.73 -4.62
N ALA A 55 1.72 4.86 -4.01
CA ALA A 55 1.49 4.35 -2.65
C ALA A 55 2.79 3.85 -2.02
N GLN A 56 3.08 4.30 -0.79
CA GLN A 56 4.29 3.94 -0.06
C GLN A 56 3.94 3.23 1.26
N LEU A 57 4.41 1.99 1.36
CA LEU A 57 4.27 1.12 2.53
C LEU A 57 5.58 0.99 3.31
N ARG A 58 6.48 1.98 3.16
CA ARG A 58 7.76 1.98 3.86
C ARG A 58 7.50 2.45 5.29
N ASP A 59 8.04 1.73 6.26
CA ASP A 59 7.87 1.97 7.71
C ASP A 59 6.42 1.87 8.23
N SER A 60 5.47 1.49 7.36
CA SER A 60 4.09 1.22 7.76
C SER A 60 3.99 0.01 8.67
N PHE A 61 3.17 0.11 9.72
CA PHE A 61 2.91 -0.97 10.66
C PHE A 61 1.42 -1.13 10.94
N VAL A 62 1.04 -2.31 11.42
CA VAL A 62 -0.33 -2.62 11.81
C VAL A 62 -0.41 -2.68 13.34
N ARG A 63 -1.42 -2.04 13.91
CA ARG A 63 -1.77 -2.16 15.31
C ARG A 63 -3.19 -2.70 15.41
N VAL A 64 -3.36 -3.68 16.29
CA VAL A 64 -4.69 -4.20 16.64
C VAL A 64 -5.12 -3.51 17.92
N ASP A 65 -6.28 -2.85 17.89
CA ASP A 65 -6.87 -2.18 19.04
C ASP A 65 -8.37 -2.50 19.11
N ASN A 66 -8.84 -2.86 20.30
CA ASN A 66 -10.25 -3.22 20.56
C ASN A 66 -10.85 -4.26 19.60
N GLY A 67 -10.05 -5.21 19.13
CA GLY A 67 -10.48 -6.25 18.18
C GLY A 67 -10.53 -5.80 16.71
N GLU A 68 -10.05 -4.59 16.41
CA GLU A 68 -9.95 -4.06 15.06
C GLU A 68 -8.49 -3.87 14.65
N ALA A 69 -8.15 -4.24 13.43
CA ALA A 69 -6.82 -4.04 12.89
C ALA A 69 -6.75 -2.72 12.10
N TRP A 70 -5.72 -1.93 12.37
CA TRP A 70 -5.50 -0.63 11.74
C TRP A 70 -4.07 -0.55 11.22
N VAL A 71 -3.91 -0.08 9.98
CA VAL A 71 -2.60 0.22 9.41
C VAL A 71 -2.28 1.71 9.58
N PHE A 72 -1.07 1.96 10.06
CA PHE A 72 -0.51 3.28 10.31
C PHE A 72 0.70 3.53 9.40
N GLN A 73 1.06 4.80 9.24
CA GLN A 73 2.22 5.24 8.44
C GLN A 73 2.22 4.70 7.00
N THR A 74 1.03 4.50 6.42
CA THR A 74 0.89 4.20 4.99
C THR A 74 0.66 5.49 4.25
N HIS A 75 1.69 5.96 3.56
CA HIS A 75 1.68 7.24 2.86
C HIS A 75 1.07 7.08 1.47
N ILE A 76 -0.12 7.68 1.26
CA ILE A 76 -0.76 7.75 -0.06
C ILE A 76 -0.93 9.22 -0.42
N PRO A 77 -0.13 9.75 -1.35
CA PRO A 77 -0.22 11.16 -1.69
C PRO A 77 -1.62 11.51 -2.20
N PRO A 78 -2.06 12.76 -1.97
CA PRO A 78 -3.35 13.22 -2.45
C PRO A 78 -3.39 13.14 -3.98
N TYR A 79 -4.58 12.92 -4.53
CA TYR A 79 -4.75 12.86 -5.97
C TYR A 79 -4.63 14.29 -6.52
N ASP A 80 -3.73 14.51 -7.50
CA ASP A 80 -3.40 15.85 -8.00
C ASP A 80 -4.63 16.64 -8.53
N PHE A 81 -5.70 15.95 -8.93
CA PHE A 81 -6.94 16.59 -9.42
C PHE A 81 -8.04 16.68 -8.35
N ALA A 82 -7.82 16.15 -7.14
CA ALA A 82 -8.74 16.29 -6.02
C ALA A 82 -8.41 17.59 -5.25
N HIS A 83 -9.21 18.62 -5.46
CA HIS A 83 -9.08 19.90 -4.77
C HIS A 83 -10.22 20.08 -3.75
N GLY A 84 -9.95 20.78 -2.64
CA GLY A 84 -10.95 21.08 -1.60
C GLY A 84 -11.41 19.83 -0.82
N PHE A 85 -12.73 19.63 -0.68
CA PHE A 85 -13.35 18.54 0.08
C PHE A 85 -13.01 17.13 -0.40
N GLY A 86 -12.45 16.98 -1.60
CA GLY A 86 -12.01 15.69 -2.15
C GLY A 86 -10.60 15.28 -1.73
N SER A 87 -9.83 16.17 -1.08
CA SER A 87 -8.49 15.85 -0.60
C SER A 87 -8.55 14.97 0.65
N HIS A 88 -7.66 13.99 0.74
CA HIS A 88 -7.51 13.13 1.90
C HIS A 88 -6.17 13.39 2.60
N ASP A 89 -6.14 13.15 3.91
CA ASP A 89 -4.88 13.11 4.66
C ASP A 89 -4.07 11.87 4.22
N PRO A 90 -2.84 12.05 3.69
CA PRO A 90 -2.01 10.96 3.19
C PRO A 90 -1.68 9.89 4.23
N ASP A 91 -1.48 10.31 5.48
CA ASP A 91 -0.95 9.47 6.55
C ASP A 91 -2.05 8.99 7.51
N ARG A 92 -3.32 9.24 7.16
CA ARG A 92 -4.45 8.81 7.97
C ARG A 92 -4.37 7.30 8.26
N PRO A 93 -4.71 6.87 9.49
CA PRO A 93 -4.90 5.46 9.78
C PRO A 93 -6.01 4.89 8.92
N LYS A 94 -5.81 3.66 8.44
CA LYS A 94 -6.76 2.95 7.58
C LYS A 94 -7.14 1.64 8.26
N LYS A 95 -8.43 1.35 8.31
CA LYS A 95 -8.94 0.12 8.91
C LYS A 95 -8.68 -1.06 7.99
N LEU A 96 -8.29 -2.18 8.57
CA LEU A 96 -8.16 -3.47 7.90
C LEU A 96 -9.41 -4.30 8.17
N LEU A 97 -10.00 -4.79 7.09
CA LEU A 97 -11.17 -5.65 7.08
C LEU A 97 -10.67 -7.09 7.03
N MET A 98 -10.72 -7.77 8.17
CA MET A 98 -10.27 -9.14 8.34
C MET A 98 -11.41 -9.99 8.90
N HIS A 99 -11.40 -11.28 8.57
CA HIS A 99 -12.28 -12.25 9.21
C HIS A 99 -11.79 -12.57 10.63
N ARG A 100 -12.74 -12.81 11.53
CA ARG A 100 -12.49 -13.21 12.92
C ARG A 100 -12.11 -14.68 13.02
#